data_AF-Q0V0A8-F1
#
_entry.id   AF-Q0V0A8-F1
#
_cell.length_a   1.000
_cell.length_b   1.000
_cell.length_c   1.000
_cell.angle_alpha   90.00
_cell.angle_beta   90.00
_cell.angle_gamma   90.00
#
_symmetry.space_group_name_H-M   'P 1'
#
loop_
_entity.id
_entity.type
_entity.pdbx_description
1 polymer ?
#
loop_
_entity_poly.entity_id
_entity_poly.type
_entity_poly.pdbx_seq_one_letter_code
_entity_poly.pdbx_strand_id
1 'polypeptide(L)'
;MPPIISCVSDCQTPTTGTWRGIVASAASFADEYHKKFVIHVDEKGEPYYVGLGTSAKQAGDQVEVEIVKRQPGPKPVLNKPIVLNAEGKIDSKEPEKSFLQKYWWAIALFLVVQLVAGGGDGK
;
A
#
# COMPACT_ATOMS: atom_id res chain seq x y z
N MET A 1 -5.37 2.07 49.97
CA MET A 1 -5.95 3.36 49.53
C MET A 1 -5.32 3.67 48.17
N PRO A 2 -6.03 3.51 47.04
CA PRO A 2 -5.44 3.79 45.74
C PRO A 2 -5.36 5.32 45.54
N PRO A 3 -4.23 5.87 45.07
CA PRO A 3 -4.18 7.28 44.73
C PRO A 3 -5.02 7.52 43.47
N ILE A 4 -5.91 8.50 43.59
CA ILE A 4 -6.76 9.03 42.53
C ILE A 4 -5.83 9.58 41.43
N ILE A 5 -5.90 9.01 40.23
CA ILE A 5 -5.23 9.57 39.04
C ILE A 5 -6.04 10.81 38.63
N SER A 6 -5.67 11.96 39.20
CA SER A 6 -6.10 13.27 38.73
C SER A 6 -4.96 13.89 37.94
N CYS A 7 -4.94 13.67 36.63
CA CYS A 7 -4.29 14.55 35.66
C CYS A 7 -4.97 14.35 34.30
N VAL A 8 -6.12 14.99 34.16
CA VAL A 8 -6.71 15.35 32.86
C VAL A 8 -6.35 16.82 32.63
N SER A 9 -5.98 17.15 31.39
CA SER A 9 -6.14 18.46 30.73
C SER A 9 -5.04 19.53 30.59
N ASP A 10 -3.89 19.57 31.28
CA ASP A 10 -2.94 20.70 31.05
C ASP A 10 -1.47 20.29 30.84
N CYS A 11 -1.15 19.81 29.63
CA CYS A 11 0.23 19.86 29.13
C CYS A 11 0.40 21.16 28.33
N GLN A 12 0.95 22.19 28.97
CA GLN A 12 1.20 23.50 28.36
C GLN A 12 2.03 23.36 27.06
N THR A 13 1.52 23.98 25.99
CA THR A 13 2.23 24.20 24.74
C THR A 13 3.43 25.12 24.97
N PRO A 14 4.63 24.79 24.47
CA PRO A 14 5.74 25.75 24.46
C PRO A 14 5.37 26.89 23.52
N THR A 15 5.65 28.13 23.95
CA THR A 15 5.28 29.39 23.27
C THR A 15 5.88 29.54 21.85
N THR A 16 6.72 28.59 21.43
CA THR A 16 7.49 28.62 20.17
C THR A 16 7.40 27.33 19.35
N GLY A 17 6.53 26.37 19.69
CA GLY A 17 6.44 25.12 18.91
C GLY A 17 5.31 24.15 19.27
N THR A 18 5.14 23.13 18.45
CA THR A 18 4.15 22.07 18.62
C THR A 18 4.66 21.05 19.65
N TRP A 19 3.94 20.88 20.76
CA TRP A 19 4.26 19.82 21.74
C TRP A 19 3.70 18.47 21.30
N ARG A 20 4.51 17.42 21.47
CA ARG A 20 4.09 16.01 21.28
C ARG A 20 4.56 15.21 22.48
N GLY A 21 3.64 14.54 23.15
CA GLY A 21 3.95 13.76 24.33
C GLY A 21 2.87 12.73 24.63
N ILE A 22 3.09 12.01 25.73
CA ILE A 22 2.25 10.92 26.19
C ILE A 22 1.94 11.11 27.66
N VAL A 23 0.74 10.69 28.06
CA VAL A 23 0.35 10.57 29.46
C VAL A 23 0.54 9.11 29.85
N ALA A 24 1.32 8.86 30.90
CA ALA A 24 1.58 7.53 31.41
C ALA A 24 1.46 7.54 32.94
N SER A 25 1.25 6.36 33.53
CA SER A 25 1.20 6.22 34.98
C SER A 25 2.57 6.45 35.61
N ALA A 26 2.62 7.01 36.82
CA ALA A 26 3.88 7.13 37.57
C ALA A 26 4.53 5.75 37.84
N ALA A 27 3.71 4.70 37.99
CA ALA A 27 4.19 3.32 38.20
C ALA A 27 5.02 2.79 37.03
N SER A 28 4.77 3.28 35.80
CA SER A 28 5.56 2.93 34.60
C SER A 28 7.04 3.35 34.71
N PHE A 29 7.38 4.25 35.64
CA PHE A 29 8.74 4.72 35.88
C PHE A 29 9.45 4.00 37.03
N ALA A 30 8.79 3.06 37.71
CA ALA A 30 9.37 2.30 38.82
C ALA A 30 10.63 1.52 38.40
N ASP A 31 11.57 1.31 39.33
CA ASP A 31 12.88 0.72 39.06
C ASP A 31 12.83 -0.73 38.57
N GLU A 32 11.73 -1.44 38.83
CA GLU A 32 11.46 -2.81 38.40
C GLU A 32 11.17 -2.95 36.89
N TYR A 33 10.91 -1.83 36.21
CA TYR A 33 10.65 -1.82 34.78
C TYR A 33 11.86 -1.32 33.99
N HIS A 34 12.11 -1.98 32.87
CA HIS A 34 12.88 -1.45 31.75
C HIS A 34 11.98 -0.51 30.93
N LYS A 35 12.54 0.63 30.51
CA LYS A 35 11.81 1.71 29.84
C LYS A 35 12.31 1.84 28.41
N LYS A 36 11.37 1.75 27.47
CA LYS A 36 11.61 1.93 26.04
C LYS A 36 10.81 3.10 25.51
N PHE A 37 11.49 4.17 25.12
CA PHE A 37 10.88 5.30 24.44
C PHE A 37 10.88 5.06 22.94
N VAL A 38 9.73 5.19 22.29
CA VAL A 38 9.62 5.03 20.84
C VAL A 38 9.18 6.35 20.24
N ILE A 39 9.98 6.89 19.33
CA ILE A 39 9.67 8.12 18.61
C ILE A 39 9.37 7.74 17.18
N HIS A 40 8.17 8.05 16.73
CA HIS A 40 7.79 7.84 15.34
C HIS A 40 7.99 9.11 14.53
N VAL A 41 8.75 9.00 13.44
CA VAL A 41 9.06 10.09 12.52
C VAL A 41 8.43 9.87 11.15
N ASP A 42 8.07 10.96 10.48
CA ASP A 42 7.50 10.92 9.13
C ASP A 42 8.58 10.74 8.05
N GLU A 43 8.18 10.85 6.78
CA GLU A 43 9.10 10.75 5.62
C GLU A 43 10.13 11.89 5.56
N LYS A 44 9.85 13.04 6.19
CA LYS A 44 10.74 14.20 6.28
C LYS A 44 11.66 14.13 7.51
N GLY A 45 11.44 13.17 8.41
CA GLY A 45 12.16 13.04 9.68
C GLY A 45 11.54 13.85 10.82
N GLU A 46 10.38 14.46 10.62
CA GLU A 46 9.65 15.19 11.66
C GLU A 46 8.96 14.20 12.61
N PRO A 47 9.15 14.30 13.93
CA PRO A 47 8.47 13.45 14.89
C PRO A 47 6.97 13.74 14.86
N TYR A 48 6.14 12.70 14.72
CA TYR A 48 4.68 12.83 14.71
C TYR A 48 4.00 12.15 15.91
N TYR A 49 4.63 11.14 16.52
CA TYR A 49 4.10 10.43 17.68
C TYR A 49 5.23 9.97 18.60
N VAL A 50 4.95 9.93 19.91
CA VAL A 50 5.86 9.46 20.95
C VAL A 50 5.15 8.36 21.72
N GLY A 51 5.88 7.34 22.16
CA GLY A 51 5.36 6.21 22.94
C GLY A 51 6.31 5.80 24.06
N LEU A 52 5.76 5.21 25.11
CA LEU A 52 6.49 4.58 26.22
C LEU A 52 6.04 3.14 26.31
N GLY A 53 6.98 2.22 26.11
CA GLY A 53 6.85 0.82 26.44
C GLY A 53 7.56 0.53 27.76
N THR A 54 6.95 -0.32 28.58
CA THR A 54 7.56 -0.83 29.82
C THR A 54 7.54 -2.35 29.81
N SER A 55 8.66 -2.96 30.19
CA SER A 55 8.81 -4.41 30.34
C SER A 55 9.51 -4.73 31.66
N ALA A 56 9.47 -5.98 32.11
CA ALA A 56 10.20 -6.40 33.31
C ALA A 56 11.71 -6.16 33.12
N LYS A 57 12.36 -5.56 34.12
CA LYS A 57 13.78 -5.23 34.07
C LYS A 57 14.66 -6.47 34.22
N GLN A 58 15.67 -6.58 33.37
CA GLN A 58 16.73 -7.58 33.42
C GLN A 58 18.06 -6.96 33.88
N ALA A 59 19.03 -7.82 34.22
CA ALA A 59 20.34 -7.37 34.69
C ALA A 59 21.08 -6.63 33.56
N GLY A 60 21.44 -5.37 33.79
CA GLY A 60 22.12 -4.53 32.80
C GLY A 60 21.21 -3.63 31.97
N ASP A 61 19.89 -3.67 32.19
CA ASP A 61 18.94 -2.84 31.46
C ASP A 61 19.10 -1.35 31.76
N GLN A 62 19.32 -0.58 30.69
CA GLN A 62 19.33 0.88 30.67
C GLN A 62 18.09 1.40 29.93
N VAL A 63 17.88 2.71 29.91
CA VAL A 63 16.77 3.30 29.15
C VAL A 63 17.03 3.14 27.65
N GLU A 64 16.11 2.51 26.93
CA GLU A 64 16.18 2.35 25.47
C GLU A 64 15.39 3.45 24.77
N VAL A 65 15.93 3.96 23.65
CA VAL A 65 15.26 4.95 22.80
C VAL A 65 15.29 4.46 21.34
N GLU A 66 14.12 4.34 20.73
CA GLU A 66 13.95 3.83 19.36
C GLU A 66 13.39 4.87 18.38
N ILE A 67 14.18 5.03 17.32
CA ILE A 67 14.01 5.68 16.01
C ILE A 67 13.04 5.08 14.98
N VAL A 68 11.71 5.12 15.11
CA VAL A 68 10.83 4.42 14.14
C VAL A 68 10.39 5.33 12.99
N LYS A 69 10.88 5.06 11.77
CA LYS A 69 10.39 5.74 10.56
C LYS A 69 9.05 5.17 10.11
N ARG A 70 8.13 6.04 9.67
CA ARG A 70 6.87 5.63 9.05
C ARG A 70 7.15 4.72 7.85
N GLN A 71 6.58 3.52 7.88
CA GLN A 71 6.59 2.60 6.75
C GLN A 71 5.20 2.60 6.09
N PRO A 72 5.11 2.59 4.76
CA PRO A 72 3.83 2.45 4.08
C PRO A 72 3.24 1.06 4.39
N GLY A 73 1.95 1.03 4.75
CA GLY A 73 1.24 -0.22 4.96
C GLY A 73 1.11 -1.04 3.66
N PRO A 74 0.84 -2.35 3.76
CA PRO A 74 0.60 -3.19 2.58
C PRO A 74 -0.58 -2.64 1.78
N LYS A 75 -0.37 -2.37 0.50
CA LYS A 75 -1.43 -1.89 -0.39
C LYS A 75 -2.29 -3.08 -0.83
N PRO A 76 -3.63 -3.01 -0.68
CA PRO A 76 -4.49 -4.07 -1.16
C PRO A 76 -4.38 -4.17 -2.69
N VAL A 77 -4.27 -5.39 -3.21
CA VAL A 77 -4.34 -5.63 -4.64
C VAL A 77 -5.82 -5.59 -5.02
N LEU A 78 -6.25 -4.46 -5.57
CA LEU A 78 -7.61 -4.32 -6.05
C LEU A 78 -7.73 -5.07 -7.39
N ASN A 79 -8.46 -6.19 -7.40
CA ASN A 79 -8.89 -6.80 -8.65
C ASN A 79 -9.73 -5.77 -9.39
N LYS A 80 -9.28 -5.37 -10.59
CA LYS A 80 -9.97 -4.36 -11.40
C LYS A 80 -11.44 -4.76 -11.56
N PRO A 81 -12.38 -3.82 -11.43
CA PRO A 81 -13.79 -4.13 -11.62
C PRO A 81 -13.99 -4.73 -13.02
N ILE A 82 -14.58 -5.92 -13.07
CA ILE A 82 -14.94 -6.58 -14.31
C ILE A 82 -16.10 -5.76 -14.87
N VAL A 83 -15.88 -5.08 -16.00
CA VAL A 83 -16.97 -4.37 -16.68
C VAL A 83 -17.86 -5.45 -17.29
N LEU A 84 -19.00 -5.69 -16.65
CA LEU A 84 -20.03 -6.60 -17.13
C LEU A 84 -20.88 -5.87 -18.17
N ASN A 85 -21.29 -6.56 -19.23
CA ASN A 85 -22.30 -6.07 -20.16
C ASN A 85 -23.70 -6.06 -19.50
N ALA A 86 -24.72 -5.52 -20.19
CA ALA A 86 -26.08 -5.38 -19.66
C ALA A 86 -26.71 -6.71 -19.20
N GLU A 87 -26.19 -7.84 -19.69
CA GLU A 87 -26.61 -9.21 -19.40
C GLU A 87 -25.79 -9.89 -18.28
N GLY A 88 -24.84 -9.18 -17.65
CA GLY A 88 -24.09 -9.68 -16.48
C GLY A 88 -23.03 -10.74 -16.78
N LYS A 89 -22.58 -10.86 -18.05
CA LYS A 89 -21.50 -11.78 -18.43
C LYS A 89 -20.17 -11.05 -18.62
N ILE A 90 -19.08 -11.77 -18.33
CA ILE A 90 -17.72 -11.34 -18.63
C ILE A 90 -17.62 -11.25 -20.16
N ASP A 91 -17.36 -10.04 -20.68
CA ASP A 91 -17.17 -9.79 -22.10
C ASP A 91 -15.80 -10.37 -22.52
N SER A 92 -15.70 -11.70 -22.48
CA SER A 92 -14.66 -12.46 -23.17
C SER A 92 -15.05 -12.42 -24.64
N LYS A 93 -14.92 -11.25 -25.25
CA LYS A 93 -14.93 -11.10 -26.69
C LYS A 93 -13.70 -11.85 -27.20
N GLU A 94 -13.84 -13.16 -27.38
CA GLU A 94 -12.88 -13.93 -28.16
C GLU A 94 -12.68 -13.14 -29.45
N PRO A 95 -11.45 -12.69 -29.73
CA PRO A 95 -11.21 -11.79 -30.85
C PRO A 95 -11.64 -12.52 -32.11
N GLU A 96 -12.79 -12.11 -32.67
CA GLU A 96 -13.24 -12.58 -33.97
C GLU A 96 -12.10 -12.29 -34.93
N LYS A 97 -11.40 -13.35 -35.36
CA LYS A 97 -10.21 -13.20 -36.20
C LYS A 97 -10.61 -12.33 -37.39
N SER A 98 -9.80 -11.28 -37.61
CA SER A 98 -10.05 -10.31 -38.68
C SER A 98 -10.31 -11.05 -40.00
N PHE A 99 -11.21 -10.53 -40.82
CA PHE A 99 -11.61 -11.11 -42.10
C PHE A 99 -10.39 -11.53 -42.94
N LEU A 100 -9.35 -10.69 -42.97
CA LEU A 100 -8.11 -11.00 -43.70
C LEU A 100 -7.35 -12.19 -43.11
N GLN A 101 -7.31 -12.37 -41.79
CA GLN A 101 -6.71 -13.58 -41.19
C GLN A 101 -7.49 -14.85 -41.51
N LYS A 102 -8.82 -14.77 -41.59
CA LYS A 102 -9.69 -15.93 -41.89
C LYS A 102 -9.61 -16.34 -43.37
N TYR A 103 -9.47 -15.37 -44.27
CA TYR A 103 -9.59 -15.58 -45.72
C TYR A 103 -8.30 -15.38 -46.51
N TRP A 104 -7.14 -15.24 -45.87
CA TRP A 104 -5.86 -14.98 -46.55
C TRP A 104 -5.51 -16.04 -47.62
N TRP A 105 -5.74 -17.32 -47.32
CA TRP A 105 -5.47 -18.43 -48.25
C TRP A 105 -6.43 -18.42 -49.44
N ALA A 106 -7.69 -18.01 -49.23
CA ALA A 106 -8.68 -17.90 -50.29
C ALA A 106 -8.34 -16.72 -51.23
N ILE A 107 -7.85 -15.61 -50.67
CA ILE A 107 -7.33 -14.47 -51.44
C ILE A 107 -6.10 -14.90 -52.26
N ALA A 108 -5.15 -15.62 -51.64
CA ALA A 108 -3.96 -16.12 -52.35
C ALA A 108 -4.35 -17.08 -53.48
N LEU A 109 -5.26 -18.02 -53.23
CA LEU A 109 -5.77 -18.94 -54.24
C LEU A 109 -6.46 -18.18 -55.39
N PHE A 110 -7.31 -17.21 -55.06
CA PHE A 110 -8.00 -16.38 -56.05
C PHE A 110 -6.99 -15.65 -56.96
N LEU A 111 -5.94 -15.06 -56.41
CA LEU A 111 -4.90 -14.39 -57.20
C LEU A 111 -4.13 -15.35 -58.12
N VAL A 112 -3.80 -16.54 -57.63
CA VAL A 112 -3.14 -17.57 -58.46
C VAL A 112 -4.05 -18.02 -59.59
N VAL A 113 -5.33 -18.25 -59.32
CA VAL A 113 -6.32 -18.59 -60.35
C VAL A 113 -6.46 -17.46 -61.37
N GLN A 114 -6.50 -16.19 -60.94
CA GLN A 114 -6.56 -15.07 -61.88
C GLN A 114 -5.30 -14.92 -62.74
N LEU A 115 -4.12 -15.23 -62.21
CA LEU A 115 -2.87 -15.22 -62.99
C LEU A 115 -2.81 -16.38 -63.99
N VAL A 116 -3.25 -17.58 -63.60
CA VAL A 116 -3.17 -18.78 -64.44
C VAL A 116 -4.32 -18.86 -65.45
N ALA A 117 -5.53 -18.42 -65.09
CA ALA A 117 -6.70 -18.42 -65.97
C ALA A 117 -6.89 -17.10 -66.74
N GLY A 118 -6.39 -15.98 -66.21
CA GLY A 118 -6.39 -14.66 -66.87
C GLY A 118 -5.12 -14.35 -67.65
N GLY A 119 -4.12 -15.24 -67.63
CA GLY A 119 -2.93 -15.18 -68.49
C GLY A 119 -3.26 -15.64 -69.91
N GLY A 120 -4.17 -14.95 -70.58
CA GLY A 120 -4.66 -15.30 -71.92
C GLY A 120 -4.94 -14.07 -72.79
N ASP A 121 -3.90 -13.73 -73.57
CA ASP A 121 -3.89 -12.99 -74.83
C ASP A 121 -4.30 -11.50 -74.88
N GLY A 122 -3.29 -10.65 -75.15
CA GLY A 122 -3.26 -10.00 -76.47
C GLY A 122 -2.94 -8.50 -76.53
N LYS A 123 -1.81 -8.19 -77.20
CA LYS A 123 -1.35 -6.91 -77.78
C LYS A 123 -0.53 -5.94 -76.91
#